data_AF-A0A1B2EEQ6-F1
#
_entry.id   AF-A0A1B2EEQ6-F1
#
_cell.length_a   1.000
_cell.length_b   1.000
_cell.length_c   1.000
_cell.angle_alpha   90.00
_cell.angle_beta   90.00
_cell.angle_gamma   90.00
#
_symmetry.space_group_name_H-M   'P 1'
#
loop_
_entity.id
_entity.type
_entity.pdbx_description
1 polymer ?
#
loop_
_entity_poly.entity_id
_entity_poly.type
_entity_poly.pdbx_seq_one_letter_code
_entity_poly.pdbx_strand_id
1 'polypeptide(L)'
;MPLHTLHHVCGHSRELDVNGSLDGRVLAKLRLYEERLCPACWKVERDQAHKEVNSSLPPLQGTEKQVAWALQIRADAVIELLKAKSEYRHDEIRSLVLEDFHQEAIKECSASRWIRNRHASFVDQAWRYHSGREPYYRFIAEGHIESEAEILVRQYQEVGTEFFNIEAEQGILGAMLVNNDVCDAVFFLKPEHFIEDLHKRLFAVMEALFNAGKIVTTSLLGHFLGNRDLGGITVSQYLDVLVEKAPDISDVKRLALTIYALSKCRSQMEA
;
A
#
# COMPACT_ATOMS: atom_id res chain seq x y z
N MET A 1 18.14 -29.28 42.56
CA MET A 1 16.99 -28.57 41.96
C MET A 1 16.59 -29.36 40.73
N PRO A 2 15.31 -29.75 40.55
CA PRO A 2 14.93 -30.60 39.43
C PRO A 2 15.03 -29.80 38.13
N LEU A 3 15.88 -30.25 37.21
CA LEU A 3 15.94 -29.73 35.85
C LEU A 3 14.68 -30.16 35.10
N HIS A 4 14.04 -29.21 34.41
CA HIS A 4 12.90 -29.52 33.57
C HIS A 4 13.38 -29.73 32.13
N THR A 5 12.97 -30.84 31.53
CA THR A 5 13.30 -31.15 30.12
C THR A 5 12.22 -30.55 29.22
N LEU A 6 12.59 -29.54 28.44
CA LEU A 6 11.72 -28.90 27.45
C LEU A 6 11.91 -29.58 26.09
N HIS A 7 10.82 -29.94 25.42
CA HIS A 7 10.83 -30.53 24.08
C HIS A 7 10.25 -29.55 23.06
N HIS A 8 11.06 -29.09 22.11
CA HIS A 8 10.63 -28.19 21.03
C HIS A 8 9.98 -28.95 19.87
N VAL A 9 9.13 -28.29 19.07
CA VAL A 9 8.52 -28.86 17.85
C VAL A 9 9.54 -29.41 16.83
N CYS A 10 10.78 -28.93 16.84
CA CYS A 10 11.86 -29.45 15.98
C CYS A 10 12.44 -30.80 16.47
N GLY A 11 11.90 -31.38 17.55
CA GLY A 11 12.37 -32.64 18.15
C GLY A 11 13.60 -32.49 19.05
N HIS A 12 14.17 -31.28 19.19
CA HIS A 12 15.29 -31.01 20.08
C HIS A 12 14.81 -30.75 21.51
N SER A 13 15.52 -31.30 22.49
CA SER A 13 15.28 -31.03 23.90
C SER A 13 16.37 -30.19 24.54
N ARG A 14 16.02 -29.48 25.61
CA ARG A 14 16.98 -28.73 26.44
C ARG A 14 16.57 -28.80 27.89
N GLU A 15 17.57 -28.96 28.77
CA GLU A 15 17.37 -28.82 30.20
C GLU A 15 17.30 -27.34 30.60
N LEU A 16 16.23 -26.99 31.29
CA LEU A 16 16.00 -25.66 31.84
C LEU A 16 16.01 -25.73 33.37
N ASP A 17 16.82 -24.87 33.96
CA ASP A 17 16.74 -24.57 35.37
C ASP A 17 15.57 -23.63 35.61
N VAL A 18 14.50 -24.17 36.18
CA VAL A 18 13.29 -23.42 36.48
C VAL A 18 13.38 -22.95 37.92
N ASN A 19 13.84 -21.71 38.11
CA ASN A 19 13.90 -21.10 39.44
C ASN A 19 12.48 -20.87 39.98
N GLY A 20 12.01 -21.76 40.85
CA GLY A 20 10.73 -21.64 41.56
C GLY A 20 9.85 -22.89 41.48
N SER A 21 8.64 -22.78 42.02
CA SER A 21 7.62 -23.84 41.90
C SER A 21 7.09 -23.90 40.46
N LEU A 22 6.83 -25.11 39.96
CA LEU A 22 6.15 -25.34 38.68
C LEU A 22 4.65 -25.01 38.81
N ASP A 23 4.36 -23.74 39.04
CA ASP A 23 3.00 -23.22 39.11
C ASP A 23 2.36 -23.13 37.70
N GLY A 24 1.07 -22.78 37.67
CA GLY A 24 0.32 -22.70 36.42
C GLY A 24 0.89 -21.69 35.41
N ARG A 25 1.54 -20.61 35.85
CA ARG A 25 2.14 -19.60 34.96
C ARG A 25 3.42 -20.13 34.33
N VAL A 26 4.26 -20.79 35.13
CA VAL A 26 5.50 -21.43 34.66
C VAL A 26 5.19 -22.54 33.66
N LEU A 27 4.23 -23.41 33.98
CA LEU A 27 3.78 -24.47 33.07
C LEU A 27 3.16 -23.93 31.77
N ALA A 28 2.42 -22.82 31.82
CA ALA A 28 1.91 -22.16 30.62
C ALA A 28 3.06 -21.63 29.74
N LYS A 29 4.10 -21.04 30.34
CA LYS A 29 5.26 -20.53 29.61
C LYS A 29 6.10 -21.65 28.97
N LEU A 30 6.25 -22.79 29.66
CA LEU A 30 6.94 -23.95 29.12
C LEU A 30 6.20 -24.50 27.91
N ARG A 31 4.87 -24.67 27.97
CA ARG A 31 4.05 -25.07 26.82
C ARG A 31 4.24 -24.17 25.60
N LEU A 32 4.25 -22.85 25.79
CA LEU A 32 4.52 -21.89 24.71
C LEU A 32 5.91 -22.07 24.08
N TYR A 33 6.90 -22.56 24.83
CA TYR A 33 8.22 -22.87 24.28
C TYR A 33 8.28 -24.22 23.57
N GLU A 34 7.50 -25.20 24.01
CA GLU A 34 7.38 -26.51 23.34
C GLU A 34 6.79 -26.35 21.94
N GLU A 35 5.83 -25.45 21.77
CA GLU A 35 5.21 -25.10 20.47
C GLU A 35 6.16 -24.37 19.49
N ARG A 36 7.36 -23.99 19.93
CA ARG A 36 8.33 -23.20 19.12
C ARG A 36 9.58 -24.01 18.81
N LEU A 37 10.23 -23.66 17.70
CA LEU A 37 11.57 -24.17 17.38
C LEU A 37 12.56 -23.85 18.49
N CYS A 38 13.54 -24.72 18.67
CA CYS A 38 14.66 -24.41 19.58
C CYS A 38 15.47 -23.22 19.03
N PRO A 39 16.21 -22.48 19.88
CA PRO A 39 16.95 -21.30 19.45
C PRO A 39 17.94 -21.54 18.31
N ALA A 40 18.56 -22.72 18.24
CA ALA A 40 19.50 -23.09 17.19
C ALA A 40 18.78 -23.28 15.84
N CYS A 41 17.69 -24.05 15.82
CA CYS A 41 16.87 -24.25 14.62
C CYS A 41 16.24 -22.95 14.15
N TRP A 42 15.68 -22.15 15.06
CA TRP A 42 15.13 -20.83 14.72
C TRP A 42 16.18 -19.92 14.08
N LYS A 43 17.42 -19.93 14.58
CA LYS A 43 18.51 -19.15 13.99
C LYS A 43 18.83 -19.64 12.57
N VAL A 44 18.91 -20.95 12.35
CA VAL A 44 19.19 -21.52 11.02
C VAL A 44 18.09 -21.16 10.03
N GLU A 45 16.82 -21.34 10.40
CA GLU A 45 15.69 -20.97 9.54
C GLU A 45 15.66 -19.47 9.24
N ARG A 46 15.91 -18.63 10.25
CA ARG A 46 16.00 -17.18 10.06
C ARG A 46 17.14 -16.79 9.12
N ASP A 47 18.34 -17.33 9.34
CA ASP A 47 19.51 -17.04 8.51
C ASP A 47 19.28 -17.51 7.06
N GLN A 48 18.56 -18.62 6.87
CA GLN A 48 18.18 -19.11 5.54
C GLN A 48 17.17 -18.16 4.86
N ALA A 49 16.09 -17.77 5.55
CA ALA A 49 15.12 -16.81 5.03
C ALA A 49 15.79 -15.47 4.69
N HIS A 50 16.72 -15.01 5.53
CA HIS A 50 17.48 -13.77 5.27
C HIS A 50 18.35 -13.88 4.02
N LYS A 51 18.98 -15.03 3.78
CA LYS A 51 19.76 -15.28 2.56
C LYS A 51 18.87 -15.28 1.34
N GLU A 52 17.73 -15.97 1.39
CA GLU A 52 16.78 -16.04 0.28
C GLU A 52 16.27 -14.65 -0.10
N VAL A 53 15.77 -13.87 0.87
CA VAL A 53 15.30 -12.50 0.64
C VAL A 53 16.39 -11.62 0.04
N ASN A 54 17.60 -11.63 0.62
CA ASN A 54 18.69 -10.78 0.15
C ASN A 54 19.25 -11.22 -1.21
N SER A 55 19.16 -12.50 -1.57
CA SER A 55 19.66 -13.02 -2.85
C SER A 55 18.93 -12.45 -4.07
N SER A 56 17.67 -12.07 -3.87
CA SER A 56 16.81 -11.48 -4.90
C SER A 56 16.90 -9.95 -4.96
N LEU A 57 17.71 -9.32 -4.11
CA LEU A 57 17.81 -7.86 -3.98
C LEU A 57 19.19 -7.34 -4.38
N PRO A 58 19.30 -6.08 -4.86
CA PRO A 58 20.58 -5.47 -5.19
C PRO A 58 21.59 -5.53 -4.03
N PRO A 59 22.90 -5.65 -4.29
CA PRO A 59 23.92 -5.64 -3.25
C PRO A 59 23.98 -4.29 -2.54
N LEU A 60 24.17 -4.31 -1.21
CA LEU A 60 24.29 -3.09 -0.42
C LEU A 60 25.68 -2.46 -0.56
N GLN A 61 25.70 -1.13 -0.54
CA GLN A 61 26.88 -0.27 -0.60
C GLN A 61 27.16 0.31 0.79
N GLY A 62 28.43 0.29 1.21
CA GLY A 62 28.89 0.79 2.50
C GLY A 62 30.16 0.08 2.97
N THR A 63 30.57 0.33 4.22
CA THR A 63 31.66 -0.46 4.82
C THR A 63 31.23 -1.90 5.04
N GLU A 64 32.18 -2.85 5.05
CA GLU A 64 31.90 -4.28 5.25
C GLU A 64 31.06 -4.54 6.52
N LYS A 65 31.39 -3.87 7.63
CA LYS A 65 30.63 -3.95 8.88
C LYS A 65 29.20 -3.41 8.75
N GLN A 66 29.02 -2.29 8.05
CA GLN A 66 27.69 -1.73 7.81
C GLN A 66 26.86 -2.64 6.91
N VAL A 67 27.45 -3.18 5.85
CA VAL A 67 26.77 -4.07 4.92
C VAL A 67 26.31 -5.33 5.65
N ALA A 68 27.18 -5.98 6.42
CA ALA A 68 26.82 -7.19 7.18
C ALA A 68 25.65 -6.96 8.14
N TRP A 69 25.62 -5.82 8.84
CA TRP A 69 24.52 -5.48 9.74
C TRP A 69 23.25 -5.08 8.98
N ALA A 70 23.37 -4.28 7.93
CA ALA A 70 22.25 -3.81 7.13
C ALA A 70 21.53 -4.94 6.39
N LEU A 71 22.23 -6.01 5.98
CA LEU A 71 21.60 -7.19 5.36
C LEU A 71 20.61 -7.89 6.30
N GLN A 72 20.90 -7.93 7.61
CA GLN A 72 19.97 -8.47 8.60
C GLN A 72 18.74 -7.58 8.75
N ILE A 73 18.97 -6.27 8.92
CA ILE A 73 17.88 -5.28 9.07
C ILE A 73 16.98 -5.27 7.84
N ARG A 74 17.56 -5.27 6.63
CA ARG A 74 16.81 -5.29 5.37
C ARG A 74 15.96 -6.55 5.24
N ALA A 75 16.52 -7.72 5.55
CA ALA A 75 15.78 -8.97 5.48
C ALA A 75 14.60 -9.00 6.46
N ASP A 76 14.83 -8.62 7.72
CA ASP A 76 13.75 -8.54 8.73
C ASP A 76 12.62 -7.63 8.23
N ALA A 77 12.97 -6.46 7.69
CA ALA A 77 12.01 -5.46 7.24
C ALA A 77 11.23 -5.91 5.98
N VAL A 78 11.88 -6.57 5.02
CA VAL A 78 11.20 -7.13 3.84
C VAL A 78 10.31 -8.31 4.22
N ILE A 79 10.71 -9.15 5.16
CA ILE A 79 9.84 -10.24 5.68
C ILE A 79 8.60 -9.65 6.34
N GLU A 80 8.75 -8.60 7.14
CA GLU A 80 7.63 -7.87 7.74
C GLU A 80 6.69 -7.30 6.68
N LEU A 81 7.23 -6.67 5.62
CA LEU A 81 6.44 -6.19 4.49
C LEU A 81 5.62 -7.31 3.85
N LEU A 82 6.25 -8.45 3.53
CA LEU A 82 5.56 -9.55 2.87
C LEU A 82 4.40 -10.08 3.71
N LYS A 83 4.56 -10.10 5.04
CA LYS A 83 3.47 -10.41 5.98
C LYS A 83 2.38 -9.34 5.92
N ALA A 84 2.73 -8.07 6.02
CA ALA A 84 1.75 -6.97 5.96
C ALA A 84 0.95 -7.01 4.63
N LYS A 85 1.61 -7.25 3.50
CA LYS A 85 0.93 -7.42 2.20
C LYS A 85 -0.04 -8.59 2.18
N SER A 86 0.27 -9.68 2.89
CA SER A 86 -0.64 -10.82 3.01
C SER A 86 -1.84 -10.52 3.93
N GLU A 87 -1.61 -9.77 5.03
CA GLU A 87 -2.65 -9.38 5.98
C GLU A 87 -3.62 -8.37 5.37
N TYR A 88 -3.10 -7.36 4.66
CA TYR A 88 -3.88 -6.31 4.02
C TYR A 88 -4.33 -6.66 2.60
N ARG A 89 -4.24 -7.92 2.15
CA ARG A 89 -4.56 -8.35 0.78
C ARG A 89 -5.96 -7.98 0.29
N HIS A 90 -6.90 -7.75 1.20
CA HIS A 90 -8.28 -7.38 0.92
C HIS A 90 -8.52 -5.87 1.03
N ASP A 91 -7.60 -5.15 1.65
CA ASP A 91 -7.58 -3.70 1.65
C ASP A 91 -6.75 -3.22 0.46
N GLU A 92 -7.44 -2.83 -0.59
CA GLU A 92 -6.84 -2.41 -1.85
C GLU A 92 -5.95 -1.18 -1.67
N ILE A 93 -6.31 -0.25 -0.78
CA ILE A 93 -5.55 0.98 -0.54
C ILE A 93 -4.26 0.67 0.22
N ARG A 94 -4.34 -0.07 1.33
CA ARG A 94 -3.13 -0.48 2.07
C ARG A 94 -2.23 -1.37 1.22
N SER A 95 -2.81 -2.27 0.41
CA SER A 95 -2.05 -3.08 -0.54
C SER A 95 -1.29 -2.23 -1.55
N LEU A 96 -1.93 -1.20 -2.12
CA LEU A 96 -1.29 -0.28 -3.06
C LEU A 96 -0.17 0.53 -2.42
N VAL A 97 -0.40 1.09 -1.22
CA VAL A 97 0.64 1.86 -0.49
C VAL A 97 1.85 0.99 -0.17
N LEU A 98 1.61 -0.25 0.30
CA LEU A 98 2.69 -1.18 0.59
C LEU A 98 3.41 -1.63 -0.67
N GLU A 99 2.71 -1.78 -1.81
CA GLU A 99 3.35 -2.10 -3.09
C GLU A 99 4.20 -0.95 -3.62
N ASP A 100 3.71 0.29 -3.62
CA ASP A 100 4.49 1.43 -4.10
C ASP A 100 5.78 1.60 -3.29
N PHE A 101 5.66 1.64 -1.95
CA PHE A 101 6.83 1.72 -1.10
C PHE A 101 7.76 0.50 -1.26
N HIS A 102 7.21 -0.70 -1.47
CA HIS A 102 8.01 -1.88 -1.77
C HIS A 102 8.87 -1.69 -3.02
N GLN A 103 8.29 -1.21 -4.13
CA GLN A 103 9.02 -0.97 -5.37
C GLN A 103 10.16 0.04 -5.20
N GLU A 104 10.00 1.02 -4.32
CA GLU A 104 11.05 1.99 -4.00
C GLU A 104 12.09 1.42 -3.04
N ALA A 105 11.67 0.69 -2.01
CA ALA A 105 12.55 0.11 -1.01
C ALA A 105 13.47 -0.97 -1.61
N ILE A 106 13.02 -1.76 -2.59
CA ILE A 106 13.88 -2.77 -3.23
C ILE A 106 15.01 -2.17 -4.07
N LYS A 107 14.88 -0.91 -4.48
CA LYS A 107 15.93 -0.16 -5.20
C LYS A 107 17.01 0.37 -4.25
N GLU A 108 16.74 0.43 -2.93
CA GLU A 108 17.64 1.03 -1.94
C GLU A 108 18.89 0.16 -1.70
N CYS A 109 20.03 0.68 -2.14
CA CYS A 109 21.32 0.02 -2.03
C CYS A 109 22.17 0.54 -0.85
N SER A 110 21.80 1.60 -0.15
CA SER A 110 22.62 2.19 0.91
C SER A 110 22.49 1.43 2.23
N ALA A 111 23.56 0.78 2.70
CA ALA A 111 23.59 0.13 4.01
C ALA A 111 23.26 1.13 5.15
N SER A 112 23.69 2.38 5.01
CA SER A 112 23.42 3.42 6.00
C SER A 112 21.95 3.83 6.09
N ARG A 113 21.18 3.74 5.00
CA ARG A 113 19.74 4.05 5.01
C ARG A 113 18.98 3.03 5.87
N TRP A 114 19.22 1.75 5.64
CA TRP A 114 18.63 0.65 6.40
C TRP A 114 18.97 0.77 7.90
N ILE A 115 20.24 1.02 8.23
CA ILE A 115 20.66 1.21 9.63
C ILE A 115 19.98 2.42 10.28
N ARG A 116 19.80 3.53 9.56
CA ARG A 116 19.14 4.73 10.07
C ARG A 116 17.67 4.46 10.41
N ASN A 117 16.99 3.64 9.60
CA ASN A 117 15.58 3.34 9.77
C ASN A 117 15.29 2.08 10.63
N ARG A 118 16.31 1.40 11.14
CA ARG A 118 16.19 0.09 11.85
C ARG A 118 15.17 -0.01 12.98
N HIS A 119 14.74 1.11 13.53
CA HIS A 119 13.78 1.17 14.65
C HIS A 119 12.34 1.37 14.21
N ALA A 120 12.11 1.66 12.93
CA ALA A 120 10.79 1.81 12.35
C ALA A 120 10.40 0.50 11.67
N SER A 121 9.18 0.02 11.94
CA SER A 121 8.59 -1.07 11.16
C SER A 121 8.63 -0.73 9.67
N PHE A 122 8.64 -1.73 8.80
CA PHE A 122 8.58 -1.47 7.36
C PHE A 122 7.30 -0.69 6.99
N VAL A 123 6.21 -0.99 7.68
CA VAL A 123 4.94 -0.28 7.62
C VAL A 123 5.14 1.19 8.03
N ASP A 124 5.80 1.49 9.16
CA ASP A 124 6.19 2.87 9.56
C ASP A 124 7.10 3.58 8.55
N GLN A 125 7.99 2.83 7.88
CA GLN A 125 8.86 3.40 6.87
C GLN A 125 8.08 3.79 5.62
N ALA A 126 7.15 2.92 5.16
CA ALA A 126 6.19 3.24 4.12
C ALA A 126 5.39 4.49 4.50
N TRP A 127 4.88 4.52 5.74
CA TRP A 127 4.14 5.67 6.25
C TRP A 127 4.97 6.95 6.20
N ARG A 128 6.22 6.95 6.69
CA ARG A 128 7.08 8.14 6.67
C ARG A 128 7.44 8.58 5.26
N TYR A 129 7.65 7.63 4.35
CA TYR A 129 7.94 7.90 2.95
C TYR A 129 6.80 8.68 2.29
N HIS A 130 5.56 8.22 2.50
CA HIS A 130 4.38 8.84 1.91
C HIS A 130 3.90 10.09 2.67
N SER A 131 3.97 10.10 4.01
CA SER A 131 3.57 11.25 4.85
C SER A 131 4.42 12.50 4.62
N GLY A 132 5.67 12.31 4.19
CA GLY A 132 6.60 13.39 3.85
C GLY A 132 6.47 13.89 2.42
N ARG A 133 5.76 13.14 1.56
CA ARG A 133 5.45 13.52 0.18
C ARG A 133 4.09 14.19 0.07
N GLU A 134 3.07 13.68 0.76
CA GLU A 134 1.74 14.29 0.75
C GLU A 134 0.93 14.15 2.05
N PRO A 135 0.13 15.17 2.44
CA PRO A 135 -0.77 15.13 3.60
C PRO A 135 -1.84 14.03 3.55
N TYR A 136 -2.21 13.58 2.36
CA TYR A 136 -3.30 12.63 2.12
C TYR A 136 -3.04 11.26 2.76
N TYR A 137 -1.79 10.76 2.69
CA TYR A 137 -1.38 9.47 3.24
C TYR A 137 -1.48 9.39 4.78
N ARG A 138 -1.49 10.53 5.47
CA ARG A 138 -1.64 10.61 6.94
C ARG A 138 -3.00 10.06 7.40
N PHE A 139 -4.07 10.35 6.66
CA PHE A 139 -5.43 9.93 7.00
C PHE A 139 -5.67 8.43 6.75
N ILE A 140 -4.95 7.83 5.79
CA ILE A 140 -4.96 6.38 5.55
C ILE A 140 -4.26 5.65 6.70
N ALA A 141 -3.12 6.19 7.14
CA ALA A 141 -2.24 5.61 8.15
C ALA A 141 -2.83 5.66 9.57
N GLU A 142 -3.65 6.65 9.90
CA GLU A 142 -4.33 6.76 11.19
C GLU A 142 -5.54 5.81 11.35
N GLY A 143 -5.77 4.91 10.37
CA GLY A 143 -6.90 3.98 10.37
C GLY A 143 -8.25 4.66 10.08
N HIS A 144 -8.22 5.89 9.55
CA HIS A 144 -9.43 6.63 9.22
C HIS A 144 -9.96 6.37 7.80
N ILE A 145 -9.25 5.58 6.97
CA ILE A 145 -9.76 5.12 5.65
C ILE A 145 -10.38 3.72 5.70
N GLU A 146 -9.97 2.86 6.64
CA GLU A 146 -10.69 1.61 6.95
C GLU A 146 -12.08 1.85 7.58
N SER A 147 -12.52 3.12 7.65
CA SER A 147 -13.88 3.49 7.98
C SER A 147 -14.58 4.19 6.81
N GLU A 148 -14.01 5.24 6.19
CA GLU A 148 -14.79 6.07 5.25
C GLU A 148 -15.21 5.38 3.95
N ALA A 149 -14.29 4.72 3.21
CA ALA A 149 -14.64 4.07 1.95
C ALA A 149 -15.61 2.90 2.16
N GLU A 150 -15.38 2.08 3.19
CA GLU A 150 -16.26 0.96 3.52
C GLU A 150 -17.61 1.42 4.08
N ILE A 151 -17.64 2.51 4.85
CA ILE A 151 -18.88 3.14 5.31
C ILE A 151 -19.65 3.64 4.08
N LEU A 152 -18.99 4.31 3.14
CA LEU A 152 -19.62 4.76 1.90
C LEU A 152 -20.14 3.59 1.06
N VAL A 153 -19.37 2.51 0.91
CA VAL A 153 -19.82 1.28 0.22
C VAL A 153 -21.08 0.74 0.87
N ARG A 154 -21.07 0.55 2.21
CA ARG A 154 -22.24 0.07 2.96
C ARG A 154 -23.43 1.00 2.80
N GLN A 155 -23.22 2.31 2.92
CA GLN A 155 -24.26 3.33 2.72
C GLN A 155 -24.85 3.25 1.32
N TYR A 156 -24.03 3.20 0.27
CA TYR A 156 -24.53 3.14 -1.11
C TYR A 156 -25.28 1.82 -1.41
N GLN A 157 -24.87 0.70 -0.80
CA GLN A 157 -25.60 -0.57 -0.91
C GLN A 157 -27.01 -0.50 -0.32
N GLU A 158 -27.19 0.24 0.78
CA GLU A 158 -28.48 0.36 1.46
C GLU A 158 -29.48 1.26 0.72
N VAL A 159 -29.01 2.30 0.02
CA VAL A 159 -29.88 3.30 -0.63
C VAL A 159 -30.43 2.82 -1.99
N GLY A 160 -29.84 1.78 -2.60
CA GLY A 160 -30.35 1.19 -3.85
C GLY A 160 -30.30 2.13 -5.06
N THR A 161 -29.35 3.06 -5.08
CA THR A 161 -29.16 4.03 -6.17
C THR A 161 -28.34 3.47 -7.31
N GLU A 162 -28.30 4.20 -8.44
CA GLU A 162 -27.33 3.96 -9.50
C GLU A 162 -25.90 3.99 -8.94
N PHE A 163 -25.08 2.98 -9.28
CA PHE A 163 -23.70 2.81 -8.77
C PHE A 163 -22.67 3.56 -9.61
N PHE A 164 -22.97 4.82 -9.92
CA PHE A 164 -22.06 5.74 -10.60
C PHE A 164 -22.35 7.19 -10.23
N ASN A 165 -21.36 8.06 -10.40
CA ASN A 165 -21.51 9.50 -10.21
C ASN A 165 -20.66 10.26 -11.24
N ILE A 166 -21.29 10.65 -12.35
CA ILE A 166 -20.63 11.35 -13.46
C ILE A 166 -20.03 12.69 -13.02
N GLU A 167 -20.68 13.40 -12.09
CA GLU A 167 -20.18 14.67 -11.59
C GLU A 167 -18.89 14.50 -10.79
N ALA A 168 -18.82 13.44 -9.98
CA ALA A 168 -17.59 13.10 -9.26
C ALA A 168 -16.46 12.73 -10.23
N GLU A 169 -16.73 11.94 -11.26
CA GLU A 169 -15.75 11.59 -12.29
C GLU A 169 -15.23 12.82 -13.04
N GLN A 170 -16.14 13.68 -13.50
CA GLN A 170 -15.79 14.94 -14.16
C GLN A 170 -14.97 15.85 -13.23
N GLY A 171 -15.36 15.94 -11.96
CA GLY A 171 -14.66 16.72 -10.95
C GLY A 171 -13.23 16.23 -10.71
N ILE A 172 -13.02 14.92 -10.60
CA ILE A 172 -11.66 14.36 -10.43
C ILE A 172 -10.79 14.60 -11.65
N LEU A 173 -11.31 14.34 -12.87
CA LEU A 173 -10.54 14.59 -14.09
C LEU A 173 -10.23 16.08 -14.28
N GLY A 174 -11.18 16.95 -13.94
CA GLY A 174 -11.00 18.40 -13.91
C GLY A 174 -9.93 18.84 -12.92
N ALA A 175 -9.99 18.33 -11.68
CA ALA A 175 -8.99 18.62 -10.64
C ALA A 175 -7.59 18.21 -11.08
N MET A 176 -7.43 17.03 -11.69
CA MET A 176 -6.15 16.55 -12.21
C MET A 176 -5.60 17.43 -13.34
N LEU A 177 -6.47 18.03 -14.17
CA LEU A 177 -6.07 18.97 -15.23
C LEU A 177 -5.64 20.34 -14.68
N VAL A 178 -6.30 20.82 -13.64
CA VAL A 178 -6.00 22.12 -13.00
C VAL A 178 -4.75 22.03 -12.12
N ASN A 179 -4.61 20.94 -11.37
CA ASN A 179 -3.48 20.68 -10.50
C ASN A 179 -3.01 19.23 -10.68
N ASN A 180 -1.89 19.02 -11.38
CA ASN A 180 -1.39 17.67 -11.63
C ASN A 180 -0.96 16.93 -10.36
N ASP A 181 -0.67 17.62 -9.25
CA ASP A 181 -0.38 16.97 -7.95
C ASP A 181 -1.58 16.16 -7.45
N VAL A 182 -2.80 16.46 -7.91
CA VAL A 182 -3.99 15.66 -7.61
C VAL A 182 -3.84 14.20 -8.05
N CYS A 183 -2.99 13.91 -9.06
CA CYS A 183 -2.72 12.54 -9.48
C CYS A 183 -2.18 11.67 -8.33
N ASP A 184 -1.30 12.24 -7.50
CA ASP A 184 -0.77 11.54 -6.31
C ASP A 184 -1.86 11.33 -5.26
N ALA A 185 -2.78 12.28 -5.08
CA ALA A 185 -3.90 12.16 -4.13
C ALA A 185 -4.97 11.12 -4.54
N VAL A 186 -5.08 10.81 -5.83
CA VAL A 186 -6.06 9.83 -6.37
C VAL A 186 -5.42 8.54 -6.88
N PHE A 187 -4.17 8.25 -6.52
CA PHE A 187 -3.40 7.08 -6.98
C PHE A 187 -4.09 5.71 -6.83
N PHE A 188 -5.03 5.61 -5.89
CA PHE A 188 -5.82 4.40 -5.62
C PHE A 188 -6.97 4.19 -6.62
N LEU A 189 -7.35 5.22 -7.36
CA LEU A 189 -8.27 5.07 -8.48
C LEU A 189 -7.58 4.33 -9.63
N LYS A 190 -8.37 3.52 -10.32
CA LYS A 190 -7.97 2.81 -11.54
C LYS A 190 -8.95 3.16 -12.65
N PRO A 191 -8.54 3.07 -13.94
CA PRO A 191 -9.44 3.33 -15.05
C PRO A 191 -10.78 2.59 -14.92
N GLU A 192 -10.76 1.35 -14.43
CA GLU A 192 -11.94 0.49 -14.26
C GLU A 192 -12.95 1.02 -13.21
N HIS A 193 -12.53 1.95 -12.35
CA HIS A 193 -13.42 2.55 -11.36
C HIS A 193 -14.41 3.53 -11.98
N PHE A 194 -14.04 4.20 -13.07
CA PHE A 194 -14.90 5.12 -13.81
C PHE A 194 -15.94 4.36 -14.63
N ILE A 195 -17.16 4.87 -14.74
CA ILE A 195 -18.23 4.24 -15.53
C ILE A 195 -18.10 4.58 -17.02
N GLU A 196 -17.84 5.85 -17.32
CA GLU A 196 -17.81 6.37 -18.69
C GLU A 196 -16.53 5.97 -19.41
N ASP A 197 -16.66 5.32 -20.57
CA ASP A 197 -15.50 4.83 -21.32
C ASP A 197 -14.52 5.95 -21.71
N LEU A 198 -15.02 7.16 -21.93
CA LEU A 198 -14.15 8.32 -22.17
C LEU A 198 -13.36 8.69 -20.92
N HIS A 199 -13.97 8.66 -19.74
CA HIS A 199 -13.31 8.95 -18.46
C HIS A 199 -12.25 7.90 -18.11
N LYS A 200 -12.55 6.61 -18.35
CA LYS A 200 -11.56 5.53 -18.20
C LYS A 200 -10.30 5.83 -19.03
N ARG A 201 -10.49 6.20 -20.30
CA ARG A 201 -9.40 6.53 -21.22
C ARG A 201 -8.65 7.80 -20.82
N LEU A 202 -9.37 8.84 -20.43
CA LEU A 202 -8.78 10.09 -19.93
C LEU A 202 -7.89 9.79 -18.73
N PHE A 203 -8.44 9.15 -17.70
CA PHE A 203 -7.71 8.80 -16.49
C PHE A 203 -6.45 7.98 -16.80
N ALA A 204 -6.56 6.93 -17.62
CA ALA A 204 -5.43 6.08 -18.01
C ALA A 204 -4.31 6.86 -18.71
N VAL A 205 -4.65 7.79 -19.62
CA VAL A 205 -3.65 8.63 -20.32
C VAL A 205 -3.02 9.62 -19.35
N MET A 206 -3.81 10.25 -18.47
CA MET A 206 -3.32 11.20 -17.48
C MET A 206 -2.36 10.54 -16.49
N GLU A 207 -2.73 9.37 -15.95
CA GLU A 207 -1.88 8.55 -15.06
C GLU A 207 -0.57 8.16 -15.76
N ALA A 208 -0.63 7.69 -17.01
CA ALA A 208 0.57 7.32 -17.77
C ALA A 208 1.50 8.51 -18.03
N LEU A 209 0.96 9.71 -18.33
CA LEU A 209 1.75 10.92 -18.55
C LEU A 209 2.38 11.42 -17.25
N PHE A 210 1.62 11.43 -16.16
CA PHE A 210 2.10 11.82 -14.84
C PHE A 210 3.26 10.90 -14.38
N ASN A 211 3.08 9.58 -14.49
CA ASN A 211 4.12 8.59 -14.17
C ASN A 211 5.37 8.71 -15.05
N ALA A 212 5.23 9.22 -16.28
CA ALA A 212 6.35 9.54 -17.16
C ALA A 212 7.04 10.88 -16.84
N GLY A 213 6.64 11.55 -15.75
CA GLY A 213 7.16 12.86 -15.33
C GLY A 213 6.73 14.02 -16.24
N LYS A 214 5.63 13.87 -16.98
CA LYS A 214 5.11 14.90 -17.88
C LYS A 214 3.98 15.67 -17.21
N ILE A 215 3.96 16.98 -17.45
CA ILE A 215 2.83 17.84 -17.10
C ILE A 215 1.65 17.50 -18.02
N VAL A 216 0.52 17.19 -17.41
CA VAL A 216 -0.70 16.82 -18.11
C VAL A 216 -1.50 18.08 -18.41
N THR A 217 -1.66 18.39 -19.71
CA THR A 217 -2.42 19.56 -20.18
C THR A 217 -3.56 19.12 -21.10
N THR A 218 -4.59 19.98 -21.24
CA THR A 218 -5.71 19.75 -22.16
C THR A 218 -5.23 19.57 -23.61
N SER A 219 -4.27 20.38 -24.05
CA SER A 219 -3.65 20.27 -25.37
C SER A 219 -2.95 18.92 -25.59
N LEU A 220 -2.22 18.43 -24.58
CA LEU A 220 -1.50 17.16 -24.66
C LEU A 220 -2.48 15.98 -24.73
N LEU A 221 -3.53 15.99 -23.89
CA LEU A 221 -4.58 14.97 -23.93
C LEU A 221 -5.35 14.98 -25.26
N GLY A 222 -5.66 16.16 -25.78
CA GLY A 222 -6.31 16.31 -27.09
C GLY A 222 -5.52 15.66 -28.23
N HIS A 223 -4.18 15.74 -28.19
CA HIS A 223 -3.31 15.05 -29.14
C HIS A 223 -3.39 13.52 -28.99
N PHE A 224 -3.37 12.98 -27.77
CA PHE A 224 -3.40 11.53 -27.54
C PHE A 224 -4.76 10.88 -27.85
N LEU A 225 -5.86 11.58 -27.60
CA LEU A 225 -7.21 11.05 -27.79
C LEU A 225 -7.76 11.31 -29.19
N GLY A 226 -7.22 12.32 -29.87
CA GLY A 226 -7.74 12.86 -31.12
C GLY A 226 -9.00 13.69 -30.88
N ASN A 227 -9.20 14.72 -31.71
CA ASN A 227 -10.33 15.63 -31.55
C ASN A 227 -11.62 15.09 -32.19
N ARG A 228 -12.11 13.96 -31.68
CA ARG A 228 -13.33 13.30 -32.16
C ARG A 228 -14.56 14.08 -31.70
N ASP A 229 -15.63 13.96 -32.47
CA ASP A 229 -16.95 14.47 -32.09
C ASP A 229 -17.61 13.50 -31.09
N LEU A 230 -18.03 14.04 -29.95
CA LEU A 230 -18.72 13.34 -28.85
C LEU A 230 -20.23 13.61 -28.88
N GLY A 231 -20.79 13.86 -30.07
CA GLY A 231 -22.23 14.12 -30.25
C GLY A 231 -22.61 15.58 -30.12
N GLY A 232 -21.81 16.47 -30.71
CA GLY A 232 -22.04 17.92 -30.75
C GLY A 232 -20.98 18.76 -30.05
N ILE A 233 -20.08 18.14 -29.29
CA ILE A 233 -18.88 18.76 -28.74
C ILE A 233 -17.66 17.92 -29.07
N THR A 234 -16.52 18.56 -29.32
CA THR A 234 -15.26 17.87 -29.55
C THR A 234 -14.60 17.46 -28.24
N VAL A 235 -13.70 16.47 -28.28
CA VAL A 235 -12.89 16.07 -27.10
C VAL A 235 -12.18 17.28 -26.47
N SER A 236 -11.62 18.18 -27.28
CA SER A 236 -10.94 19.38 -26.75
C SER A 236 -11.90 20.29 -25.99
N GLN A 237 -13.09 20.54 -26.55
CA GLN A 237 -14.12 21.32 -25.85
C GLN A 237 -14.60 20.63 -24.57
N TYR A 238 -14.68 19.30 -24.57
CA TYR A 238 -15.01 18.55 -23.37
C TYR A 238 -13.93 18.66 -22.28
N LEU A 239 -12.65 18.66 -22.66
CA LEU A 239 -11.55 18.89 -21.71
C LEU A 239 -11.65 20.27 -21.04
N ASP A 240 -12.06 21.30 -21.79
CA ASP A 240 -12.29 22.63 -21.22
C ASP A 240 -13.45 22.61 -20.22
N VAL A 241 -14.55 21.91 -20.53
CA VAL A 241 -15.66 21.69 -19.58
C VAL A 241 -15.21 20.95 -18.31
N LEU A 242 -14.30 19.98 -18.42
CA LEU A 242 -13.74 19.30 -17.25
C LEU A 242 -12.95 20.25 -16.36
N VAL A 243 -12.11 21.12 -16.96
CA VAL A 243 -11.37 22.15 -16.23
C VAL A 243 -12.33 23.10 -15.50
N GLU A 244 -13.42 23.52 -16.13
CA GLU A 244 -14.44 24.37 -15.50
C GLU A 244 -15.18 23.67 -14.35
N LYS A 245 -15.32 22.35 -14.41
CA LYS A 245 -15.93 21.53 -13.35
C LYS A 245 -14.97 21.12 -12.24
N ALA A 246 -13.71 21.55 -12.29
CA ALA A 246 -12.74 21.21 -11.27
C ALA A 246 -13.21 21.73 -9.89
N PRO A 247 -13.35 20.84 -8.89
CA PRO A 247 -13.70 21.22 -7.53
C PRO A 247 -12.52 21.91 -6.83
N ASP A 248 -12.77 22.44 -5.63
CA ASP A 248 -11.70 22.83 -4.74
C ASP A 248 -10.86 21.60 -4.33
N ILE A 249 -9.57 21.82 -4.07
CA ILE A 249 -8.64 20.75 -3.68
C ILE A 249 -9.11 19.99 -2.43
N SER A 250 -9.84 20.64 -1.53
CA SER A 250 -10.40 20.02 -0.32
C SER A 250 -11.50 18.99 -0.60
N ASP A 251 -12.19 19.08 -1.73
CA ASP A 251 -13.28 18.16 -2.13
C ASP A 251 -12.78 16.92 -2.87
N VAL A 252 -11.56 16.95 -3.42
CA VAL A 252 -10.98 15.88 -4.24
C VAL A 252 -11.04 14.52 -3.54
N LYS A 253 -10.65 14.47 -2.26
CA LYS A 253 -10.68 13.22 -1.47
C LYS A 253 -12.07 12.60 -1.47
N ARG A 254 -13.09 13.40 -1.15
CA ARG A 254 -14.47 12.93 -1.01
C ARG A 254 -14.97 12.37 -2.33
N LEU A 255 -14.76 13.09 -3.43
CA LEU A 255 -15.20 12.66 -4.76
C LEU A 255 -14.46 11.39 -5.21
N ALA A 256 -13.16 11.29 -4.97
CA ALA A 256 -12.38 10.09 -5.31
C ALA A 256 -12.86 8.86 -4.54
N LEU A 257 -13.15 9.02 -3.23
CA LEU A 257 -13.73 7.95 -2.41
C LEU A 257 -15.14 7.57 -2.88
N THR A 258 -15.95 8.53 -3.33
CA THR A 258 -17.27 8.25 -3.94
C THR A 258 -17.14 7.39 -5.19
N ILE A 259 -16.26 7.75 -6.15
CA ILE A 259 -16.04 6.97 -7.37
C ILE A 259 -15.62 5.53 -7.02
N TYR A 260 -14.65 5.41 -6.11
CA TYR A 260 -14.17 4.11 -5.65
C TYR A 260 -15.27 3.26 -5.01
N ALA A 261 -16.01 3.81 -4.06
CA ALA A 261 -17.06 3.09 -3.35
C ALA A 261 -18.16 2.61 -4.31
N LEU A 262 -18.61 3.46 -5.23
CA LEU A 262 -19.61 3.12 -6.24
C LEU A 262 -19.10 2.02 -7.19
N SER A 263 -17.82 2.07 -7.58
CA SER A 263 -17.19 1.00 -8.37
C SER A 263 -17.19 -0.35 -7.65
N LYS A 264 -16.95 -0.36 -6.33
CA LYS A 264 -16.99 -1.59 -5.54
C LYS A 264 -18.40 -2.16 -5.43
N CYS A 265 -19.41 -1.31 -5.20
CA CYS A 265 -20.80 -1.74 -5.20
C CYS A 265 -21.18 -2.40 -6.54
N ARG A 266 -20.81 -1.77 -7.67
CA ARG A 266 -21.04 -2.32 -9.02
C ARG A 266 -20.39 -3.69 -9.21
N SER A 267 -19.11 -3.82 -8.87
CA SER A 267 -18.35 -5.07 -9.06
C SER A 267 -18.92 -6.24 -8.25
N GLN A 268 -19.52 -5.98 -7.09
CA GLN A 268 -20.12 -7.01 -6.23
C GLN A 268 -21.49 -7.47 -6.70
N MET A 269 -22.18 -6.70 -7.55
CA MET A 269 -23.47 -7.09 -8.13
C MET A 269 -23.33 -7.85 -9.44
N GLU A 270 -22.21 -7.68 -10.13
CA GLU A 270 -21.90 -8.38 -11.39
C GLU A 270 -21.29 -9.78 -11.16
N ALA A 271 -20.93 -10.12 -9.92
CA ALA A 271 -20.32 -11.39 -9.50
C ALA A 271 -21.35 -12.38 -8.92
#